data_AF-A0A365H669-F1
#
_entry.id   AF-A0A365H669-F1
#
_cell.length_a   1.000
_cell.length_b   1.000
_cell.length_c   1.000
_cell.angle_alpha   90.00
_cell.angle_beta   90.00
_cell.angle_gamma   90.00
#
_symmetry.space_group_name_H-M   'P 1'
#
loop_
_entity.id
_entity.type
_entity.pdbx_description
1 polymer ?
#
loop_
_entity_poly.entity_id
_entity_poly.type
_entity_poly.pdbx_seq_one_letter_code
_entity_poly.pdbx_strand_id
1 'polypeptide(L)'
;MCEYPRMIDVSLEKDADPVPVLKLQADAWELNIWASLADLARLSGIRAADWDERMSLKAGLCAGAPVFWAIAEDEQVAILIGSDDETWDIALMVPLATVDEIVALAR
;
A
#
# COMPACT_ATOMS: atom_id res chain seq x y z
N MET A 1 -25.04 10.32 10.76
CA MET A 1 -23.85 9.48 10.57
C MET A 1 -22.70 10.45 10.43
N CYS A 2 -21.82 10.58 11.42
CA CYS A 2 -20.60 11.36 11.23
C CYS A 2 -19.68 10.51 10.37
N GLU A 3 -19.38 10.97 9.17
CA GLU A 3 -18.25 10.45 8.40
C GLU A 3 -17.00 10.82 9.20
N TYR A 4 -16.29 9.83 9.74
CA TYR A 4 -14.91 10.05 10.16
C TYR A 4 -14.15 10.46 8.89
N PRO A 5 -13.37 11.56 8.90
CA PRO A 5 -12.60 11.94 7.73
C PRO A 5 -11.77 10.72 7.30
N ARG A 6 -11.95 10.27 6.05
CA ARG A 6 -11.06 9.26 5.46
C ARG A 6 -9.67 9.87 5.48
N MET A 7 -8.81 9.34 6.34
CA MET A 7 -7.46 9.88 6.51
C MET A 7 -6.62 9.70 5.24
N ILE A 8 -6.96 8.69 4.42
CA ILE A 8 -6.30 8.35 3.16
C ILE A 8 -7.37 8.11 2.08
N ASP A 9 -7.30 8.88 1.01
CA ASP A 9 -8.06 8.64 -0.23
C ASP A 9 -7.34 7.62 -1.10
N VAL A 10 -8.09 6.63 -1.60
CA VAL A 10 -7.59 5.55 -2.45
C VAL A 10 -8.21 5.68 -3.84
N SER A 11 -7.37 5.67 -4.87
CA SER A 11 -7.83 5.62 -6.26
C SER A 11 -6.94 4.70 -7.10
N LEU A 12 -7.53 3.99 -8.06
CA LEU A 12 -6.81 3.04 -8.91
C LEU A 12 -7.13 3.31 -10.37
N GLU A 13 -6.13 3.78 -11.12
CA GLU A 13 -6.22 3.94 -12.57
C GLU A 13 -5.87 2.60 -13.24
N LYS A 14 -6.90 1.81 -13.55
CA LYS A 14 -6.74 0.44 -14.10
C LYS A 14 -6.20 0.43 -15.53
N ASP A 15 -6.46 1.48 -16.30
CA ASP A 15 -6.16 1.56 -17.73
C ASP A 15 -4.84 2.32 -18.02
N ALA A 16 -4.07 2.66 -16.99
CA ALA A 16 -2.76 3.29 -17.16
C ALA A 16 -1.76 2.36 -17.89
N ASP A 17 -0.96 2.94 -18.78
CA ASP A 17 0.06 2.27 -19.57
C ASP A 17 1.46 2.66 -19.05
N PRO A 18 2.38 1.72 -18.75
CA PRO A 18 2.34 0.28 -19.04
C PRO A 18 1.65 -0.62 -18.01
N VAL A 19 1.34 -0.10 -16.82
CA VAL A 19 0.70 -0.85 -15.73
C VAL A 19 -0.22 0.06 -14.93
N PRO A 20 -1.25 -0.49 -14.24
CA PRO A 20 -2.12 0.27 -13.37
C PRO A 20 -1.37 1.10 -12.32
N VAL A 21 -1.96 2.24 -11.97
CA VAL A 21 -1.41 3.14 -10.94
C VAL A 21 -2.38 3.23 -9.77
N LEU A 22 -1.93 2.76 -8.62
CA LEU A 22 -2.58 3.01 -7.34
C LEU A 22 -2.09 4.36 -6.81
N LYS A 23 -3.02 5.25 -6.49
CA LYS A 23 -2.74 6.50 -5.81
C LYS A 23 -3.35 6.50 -4.41
N LEU A 24 -2.50 6.80 -3.43
CA LEU A 24 -2.86 7.07 -2.04
C LEU A 24 -2.61 8.55 -1.77
N GLN A 25 -3.58 9.23 -1.16
CA GLN A 25 -3.47 10.65 -0.87
C GLN A 25 -3.96 10.97 0.53
N ALA A 26 -3.18 11.76 1.27
CA ALA A 26 -3.56 12.39 2.52
C ALA A 26 -3.44 13.91 2.37
N ASP A 27 -3.82 14.67 3.39
CA ASP A 27 -3.75 16.15 3.37
C ASP A 27 -2.35 16.69 3.04
N ALA A 28 -1.29 16.00 3.46
CA ALA A 28 0.09 16.46 3.36
C ALA A 28 0.94 15.72 2.31
N TRP A 29 0.44 14.64 1.73
CA TRP A 29 1.25 13.80 0.84
C TRP A 29 0.41 13.02 -0.18
N GLU A 30 1.07 12.68 -1.27
CA GLU A 30 0.57 11.78 -2.31
C GLU A 30 1.62 10.71 -2.58
N LEU A 31 1.16 9.48 -2.77
CA LEU A 31 1.98 8.35 -3.15
C LEU A 31 1.37 7.66 -4.36
N ASN A 32 2.16 7.52 -5.43
CA ASN A 32 1.79 6.80 -6.64
C ASN A 32 2.59 5.50 -6.72
N ILE A 33 1.87 4.38 -6.85
CA ILE A 33 2.42 3.03 -6.86
C ILE A 33 2.01 2.34 -8.16
N TRP A 34 2.99 2.01 -8.99
CA TRP A 34 2.80 1.21 -10.20
C TRP A 34 2.75 -0.26 -9.82
N ALA A 35 1.61 -0.93 -10.05
CA ALA A 35 1.43 -2.33 -9.67
C ALA A 35 0.41 -3.02 -10.57
N SER A 36 0.62 -4.32 -10.83
CA SER A 36 -0.40 -5.12 -11.49
C SER A 36 -1.61 -5.33 -10.57
N LEU A 37 -2.80 -5.53 -11.13
CA LEU A 37 -3.98 -5.88 -10.33
C LEU A 37 -3.76 -7.16 -9.52
N ALA A 38 -3.01 -8.11 -10.06
CA ALA A 38 -2.67 -9.35 -9.36
C ALA A 38 -1.78 -9.08 -8.13
N ASP A 39 -0.80 -8.18 -8.22
CA ASP A 39 0.03 -7.80 -7.09
C ASP A 39 -0.75 -7.05 -6.02
N LEU A 40 -1.64 -6.13 -6.42
CA LEU A 40 -2.53 -5.44 -5.48
C LEU A 40 -3.51 -6.40 -4.81
N ALA A 41 -4.06 -7.37 -5.55
CA ALA A 41 -4.95 -8.39 -4.99
C ALA A 41 -4.26 -9.29 -3.95
N ARG A 42 -2.94 -9.53 -4.07
CA ARG A 42 -2.16 -10.30 -3.08
C ARG A 42 -2.09 -9.63 -1.72
N LEU A 43 -2.34 -8.32 -1.62
CA LEU A 43 -2.44 -7.61 -0.35
C LEU A 43 -3.60 -8.11 0.53
N SER A 44 -4.51 -8.95 0.01
CA SER A 44 -5.47 -9.66 0.86
C SER A 44 -4.82 -10.54 1.93
N GLY A 45 -3.54 -10.90 1.75
CA GLY A 45 -2.73 -11.62 2.73
C GLY A 45 -2.04 -10.75 3.79
N ILE A 46 -2.28 -9.44 3.83
CA ILE A 46 -1.50 -8.49 4.65
C ILE A 46 -1.47 -8.83 6.14
N ARG A 47 -2.55 -9.39 6.68
CA ARG A 47 -2.65 -9.79 8.10
C ARG A 47 -1.68 -10.91 8.50
N ALA A 48 -1.10 -11.62 7.52
CA ALA A 48 -0.10 -12.66 7.74
C ALA A 48 1.34 -12.19 7.45
N ALA A 49 1.53 -10.94 7.00
CA ALA A 49 2.83 -10.37 6.71
C ALA A 49 3.24 -9.43 7.84
N ASP A 50 3.62 -10.02 8.97
CA ASP A 50 3.99 -9.30 10.20
C ASP A 50 5.40 -8.72 10.10
N TRP A 51 5.48 -7.41 10.28
CA TRP A 51 6.72 -6.66 10.32
C TRP A 51 7.71 -7.18 11.37
N ASP A 52 7.24 -7.47 12.59
CA ASP A 52 8.08 -7.89 13.70
C ASP A 52 8.64 -9.31 13.47
N GLU A 53 7.93 -10.11 12.67
CA GLU A 53 8.38 -11.42 12.20
C GLU A 53 9.21 -11.34 10.91
N ARG A 54 9.54 -10.14 10.43
CA ARG A 54 10.30 -9.86 9.19
C ARG A 54 9.62 -10.45 7.96
N MET A 55 8.29 -10.37 7.92
CA MET A 55 7.49 -10.79 6.79
C MET A 55 6.84 -9.57 6.13
N SER A 56 7.06 -9.44 4.82
CA SER A 56 6.46 -8.38 4.02
C SER A 56 5.90 -8.93 2.71
N LEU A 57 4.95 -8.20 2.14
CA LEU A 57 4.47 -8.41 0.78
C LEU A 57 5.11 -7.36 -0.13
N LYS A 58 5.96 -7.81 -1.07
CA LYS A 58 6.43 -6.95 -2.16
C LYS A 58 5.33 -6.79 -3.21
N ALA A 59 4.79 -5.58 -3.35
CA ALA A 59 3.75 -5.26 -4.30
C ALA A 59 3.90 -3.82 -4.81
N GLY A 60 4.35 -3.69 -6.04
CA GLY A 60 4.46 -2.43 -6.76
C GLY A 60 5.83 -1.77 -6.73
N LEU A 61 5.91 -0.65 -7.43
CA LEU A 61 7.05 0.25 -7.51
C LEU A 61 6.60 1.67 -7.21
N CYS A 62 7.44 2.48 -6.57
CA CYS A 62 7.27 3.92 -6.40
C CYS A 62 8.60 4.61 -6.66
N ALA A 63 8.62 5.65 -7.52
CA ALA A 63 9.84 6.35 -7.93
C ALA A 63 10.98 5.42 -8.39
N GLY A 64 10.62 4.28 -9.01
CA GLY A 64 11.59 3.25 -9.45
C GLY A 64 12.07 2.29 -8.36
N ALA A 65 11.69 2.48 -7.10
CA ALA A 65 12.03 1.59 -5.98
C ALA A 65 10.89 0.60 -5.67
N PRO A 66 11.20 -0.64 -5.25
CA PRO A 66 10.26 -1.58 -4.67
C PRO A 66 9.40 -1.00 -3.55
N VAL A 67 8.13 -1.42 -3.51
CA VAL A 67 7.23 -1.16 -2.38
C VAL A 67 6.93 -2.45 -1.64
N PHE A 68 7.14 -2.43 -0.33
CA PHE A 68 6.85 -3.52 0.60
C PHE A 68 5.76 -3.11 1.58
N TRP A 69 4.92 -4.07 1.92
CA TRP A 69 3.76 -3.89 2.77
C TRP A 69 3.82 -4.88 3.93
N ALA A 70 3.68 -4.41 5.15
CA ALA A 70 3.64 -5.28 6.33
C ALA A 70 2.60 -4.78 7.33
N ILE A 71 1.89 -5.71 7.99
CA ILE A 71 1.04 -5.36 9.13
C ILE A 71 1.93 -4.87 10.26
N ALA A 72 1.48 -3.82 10.92
CA ALA A 72 2.07 -3.27 12.13
C ALA A 72 1.02 -3.27 13.26
N GLU A 73 1.41 -2.80 14.44
CA GLU A 73 0.52 -2.66 15.59
C GLU A 73 -0.71 -1.76 15.28
N ASP A 74 -1.75 -1.85 16.12
CA ASP A 74 -2.92 -0.95 16.09
C ASP A 74 -3.66 -0.85 14.74
N GLU A 75 -3.82 -1.99 14.05
CA GLU A 75 -4.47 -2.08 12.74
C GLU A 75 -3.87 -1.13 11.70
N GLN A 76 -2.57 -0.89 11.77
CA GLN A 76 -1.83 -0.13 10.77
C GLN A 76 -1.08 -1.06 9.82
N VAL A 77 -0.79 -0.56 8.63
CA VAL A 77 0.06 -1.19 7.64
C VAL A 77 1.20 -0.24 7.32
N ALA A 78 2.42 -0.74 7.41
CA ALA A 78 3.61 -0.05 6.95
C ALA A 78 3.76 -0.21 5.43
N ILE A 79 3.93 0.91 4.74
CA ILE A 79 4.33 0.99 3.34
C ILE A 79 5.79 1.43 3.31
N LEU A 80 6.66 0.60 2.76
CA LEU A 80 8.11 0.77 2.81
C LEU A 80 8.64 0.83 1.40
N ILE A 81 9.43 1.85 1.10
CA ILE A 81 9.90 2.14 -0.25
C ILE A 81 11.42 2.25 -0.21
N GLY A 82 12.10 1.35 -0.91
CA GLY A 82 13.56 1.30 -0.92
C GLY A 82 14.10 0.02 -1.54
N SER A 83 15.38 -0.26 -1.30
CA SER A 83 16.09 -1.42 -1.88
C SER A 83 15.55 -2.76 -1.37
N ASP A 84 15.18 -2.82 -0.08
CA ASP A 84 14.59 -3.99 0.56
C ASP A 84 13.62 -3.57 1.68
N ASP A 85 13.01 -4.56 2.32
CA ASP A 85 12.09 -4.41 3.43
C ASP A 85 12.79 -4.25 4.79
N GLU A 86 14.09 -3.99 4.83
CA GLU A 86 14.85 -3.72 6.06
C GLU A 86 15.60 -2.39 6.03
N THR A 87 15.85 -1.88 4.82
CA THR A 87 16.57 -0.66 4.48
C THR A 87 15.77 0.12 3.45
N TRP A 88 14.89 0.98 3.94
CA TRP A 88 14.00 1.81 3.14
C TRP A 88 14.38 3.30 3.19
N ASP A 89 14.09 4.01 2.11
CA ASP A 89 14.26 5.46 2.02
C ASP A 89 13.04 6.20 2.60
N ILE A 90 11.84 5.60 2.46
CA ILE A 90 10.57 6.18 2.89
C ILE A 90 9.72 5.09 3.57
N ALA A 91 9.10 5.45 4.71
CA ALA A 91 8.06 4.66 5.36
C ALA A 91 6.82 5.53 5.63
N LEU A 92 5.65 4.97 5.34
CA LEU A 92 4.36 5.57 5.63
C LEU A 92 3.49 4.56 6.38
N MET A 93 2.73 5.04 7.36
CA MET A 93 1.72 4.23 8.04
C MET A 93 0.35 4.60 7.48
N VAL A 94 -0.42 3.58 7.10
CA VAL A 94 -1.81 3.72 6.68
C VAL A 94 -2.71 2.78 7.48
N PRO A 95 -3.98 3.13 7.69
CA PRO A 95 -4.93 2.20 8.29
C PRO A 95 -5.06 0.92 7.48
N LEU A 96 -5.23 -0.23 8.14
CA LEU A 96 -5.49 -1.51 7.47
C LEU A 96 -6.71 -1.46 6.54
N ALA A 97 -7.72 -0.67 6.88
CA ALA A 97 -8.89 -0.42 6.04
C ALA A 97 -8.52 0.17 4.66
N THR A 98 -7.40 0.92 4.55
CA THR A 98 -6.87 1.40 3.27
C THR A 98 -6.46 0.22 2.38
N VAL A 99 -5.84 -0.82 2.95
CA VAL A 99 -5.47 -2.03 2.22
C VAL A 99 -6.69 -2.84 1.81
N ASP A 100 -7.70 -2.94 2.67
CA ASP A 100 -8.96 -3.59 2.31
C ASP A 100 -9.64 -2.91 1.11
N GLU A 101 -9.60 -1.58 1.03
CA GLU A 101 -10.11 -0.81 -0.12
C GLU A 101 -9.28 -1.05 -1.40
N ILE A 102 -7.95 -1.08 -1.30
CA ILE A 102 -7.06 -1.42 -2.43
C ILE A 102 -7.41 -2.81 -2.99
N VAL A 103 -7.55 -3.81 -2.12
CA VAL A 103 -7.87 -5.20 -2.51
C VAL A 103 -9.24 -5.27 -3.16
N ALA A 104 -10.23 -4.50 -2.68
CA ALA A 104 -11.55 -4.43 -3.30
C ALA A 104 -11.50 -3.83 -4.71
N LEU A 105 -10.70 -2.77 -4.91
CA LEU A 105 -10.51 -2.13 -6.21
C LEU A 105 -9.72 -3.00 -7.20
N ALA A 106 -8.80 -3.84 -6.71
CA ALA A 106 -7.94 -4.69 -7.53
C ALA A 106 -8.66 -5.93 -8.12
N ARG A 107 -9.89 -6.22 -7.67
CA ARG A 107 -10.76 -7.26 -8.21
C ARG A 107 -11.58 -6.74 -9.41
#